data_AF-A0A7S2MVR5-F1
#
_entry.id   AF-A0A7S2MVR5-F1
#
_cell.length_a   1.000
_cell.length_b   1.000
_cell.length_c   1.000
_cell.angle_alpha   90.00
_cell.angle_beta   90.00
_cell.angle_gamma   90.00
#
_symmetry.space_group_name_H-M   'P 1'
#
loop_
_entity.id
_entity.type
_entity.pdbx_description
1 polymer ?
#
loop_
_entity_poly.entity_id
_entity_poly.type
_entity_poly.pdbx_seq_one_letter_code
_entity_poly.pdbx_strand_id
1 'polypeptide(L)'
;RGVDPAPSVRPGGRPGELGELGILSRIGLQPDIILPTPRTPEDLGDTRRKHRQRTGPGEASRHWVQRDDGVPAALDGYGVKSYKGEDVAQNFKAGQVVGVAEYMLSRGEAVYATTSREPLGKGWVRGHMLPTETQTPEFRGFGCSTKRSAYNAKESIFPRGVEPETEEARARYCKTHGSYEPGQVSKRDYEWPKAMTENKHFRFGIVDDADISNRGAGAKRALTMDGGAAPNTIADTVIGSAMLQQKRYAANDHLGTSRASMQGRLPVPKDQVFGLATEKDGQDAGGLIRGNYSTEEQMPDADLGTCLMPGRRNYHSAVPFGLPSVRSDLSHRVVPSEKRSLTNATNFGDDPGAIDLIFPGKFHHLGLGEEDFFMRRSETELRGVLEGSGWGLSDEDFKDVFQEAVALHGDGQQVASVEALMAAYFTVAGMPANRRGHHAQG
;
A
#
# COMPACT_ATOMS: atom_id res chain seq x y z
N ARG A 1 -106.04 53.30 -55.30
CA ARG A 1 -106.47 54.45 -56.14
C ARG A 1 -107.97 54.31 -56.34
N GLY A 2 -108.70 55.42 -56.32
CA GLY A 2 -109.86 55.60 -57.20
C GLY A 2 -111.16 54.94 -56.76
N VAL A 3 -112.23 55.70 -56.96
CA VAL A 3 -113.64 55.29 -56.90
C VAL A 3 -113.96 54.44 -58.14
N ASP A 4 -114.78 53.41 -57.97
CA ASP A 4 -115.25 52.52 -59.04
C ASP A 4 -116.08 53.33 -60.07
N PRO A 5 -115.68 53.39 -61.36
CA PRO A 5 -116.33 54.24 -62.35
C PRO A 5 -117.76 53.79 -62.72
N ALA A 6 -118.20 52.60 -62.30
CA ALA A 6 -119.59 52.16 -62.43
C ALA A 6 -119.90 51.07 -61.38
N PRO A 7 -120.28 51.43 -60.14
CA PRO A 7 -120.59 50.46 -59.09
C PRO A 7 -121.79 49.54 -59.43
N SER A 8 -122.54 49.89 -60.48
CA SER A 8 -123.64 49.09 -61.02
C SER A 8 -123.21 47.92 -61.91
N VAL A 9 -121.91 47.75 -62.20
CA VAL A 9 -121.40 46.58 -62.93
C VAL A 9 -120.61 45.70 -61.95
N ARG A 10 -121.15 44.52 -61.62
CA ARG A 10 -120.41 43.55 -60.79
C ARG A 10 -119.21 43.01 -61.59
N PRO A 11 -118.00 42.93 -61.00
CA PRO A 11 -116.87 42.31 -61.66
C PRO A 11 -117.12 40.81 -61.85
N GLY A 12 -117.09 40.35 -63.10
CA GLY A 12 -117.17 38.94 -63.46
C GLY A 12 -115.81 38.27 -63.29
N GLY A 13 -115.60 37.62 -62.15
CA GLY A 13 -114.40 36.83 -61.85
C GLY A 13 -114.57 35.98 -60.59
N ARG A 14 -113.80 34.90 -60.46
CA ARG A 14 -113.81 34.00 -59.29
C ARG A 14 -113.06 34.70 -58.14
N PRO A 15 -113.69 34.97 -56.96
CA PRO A 15 -112.95 35.52 -55.83
C PRO A 15 -111.89 34.50 -55.35
N GLY A 16 -110.69 34.99 -54.99
CA GLY A 16 -109.55 34.16 -54.61
C GLY A 16 -109.78 33.38 -53.31
N GLU A 17 -109.17 32.18 -53.19
CA GLU A 17 -109.42 31.18 -52.14
C GLU A 17 -108.91 31.53 -50.72
N LEU A 18 -108.56 32.79 -50.43
CA LEU A 18 -107.99 33.20 -49.15
C LEU A 18 -109.02 34.01 -48.34
N GLY A 19 -109.72 33.33 -47.42
CA GLY A 19 -110.58 33.93 -46.39
C GLY A 19 -109.78 34.60 -45.25
N GLU A 20 -110.43 34.98 -44.14
CA GLU A 20 -109.83 35.68 -42.96
C GLU A 20 -108.56 35.04 -42.35
N LEU A 21 -108.15 33.87 -42.83
CA LEU A 21 -106.92 33.15 -42.48
C LEU A 21 -105.95 33.06 -43.68
N GLY A 22 -105.96 34.06 -44.57
CA GLY A 22 -105.00 34.18 -45.65
C GLY A 22 -103.59 34.37 -45.10
N ILE A 23 -102.70 33.41 -45.36
CA ILE A 23 -101.34 33.37 -44.82
C ILE A 23 -100.55 34.55 -45.40
N LEU A 24 -100.43 35.62 -44.62
CA LEU A 24 -99.52 36.72 -44.92
C LEU A 24 -98.09 36.18 -44.95
N SER A 25 -97.27 36.63 -45.90
CA SER A 25 -95.84 36.27 -46.00
C SER A 25 -95.06 36.49 -44.69
N ARG A 26 -95.52 37.42 -43.84
CA ARG A 26 -94.98 37.66 -42.50
C ARG A 26 -95.18 36.50 -41.52
N ILE A 27 -96.30 35.76 -41.66
CA ILE A 27 -96.63 34.59 -40.82
C ILE A 27 -95.77 33.39 -41.22
N GLY A 28 -95.44 33.22 -42.51
CA GLY A 28 -94.54 32.16 -42.98
C GLY A 28 -93.07 32.31 -42.56
N LEU A 29 -92.65 33.50 -42.12
CA LEU A 29 -91.29 33.82 -41.67
C LEU A 29 -91.12 33.74 -40.14
N GLN A 30 -92.21 33.63 -39.38
CA GLN A 30 -92.19 33.55 -37.92
C GLN A 30 -92.62 32.14 -37.46
N PRO A 31 -91.67 31.20 -37.28
CA PRO A 31 -91.98 29.82 -36.96
C PRO A 31 -92.66 29.62 -35.59
N ASP A 32 -92.60 30.62 -34.70
CA ASP A 32 -93.07 30.49 -33.32
C ASP A 32 -94.57 30.78 -33.14
N ILE A 33 -95.25 31.31 -34.16
CA ILE A 33 -96.67 31.74 -34.07
C ILE A 33 -97.62 30.69 -34.70
N ILE A 34 -97.10 29.79 -35.54
CA ILE A 34 -97.87 28.71 -36.15
C ILE A 34 -97.81 27.49 -35.23
N LEU A 35 -98.62 27.53 -34.16
CA LEU A 35 -98.75 26.51 -33.10
C LEU A 35 -97.48 26.40 -32.23
N PRO A 36 -97.60 26.30 -30.89
CA PRO A 36 -96.44 25.98 -30.07
C PRO A 36 -95.87 24.64 -30.55
N THR A 37 -94.61 24.63 -30.99
CA THR A 37 -93.94 23.35 -31.26
C THR A 37 -93.96 22.54 -29.96
N PRO A 38 -94.42 21.27 -29.99
CA PRO A 38 -94.53 20.50 -28.76
C PRO A 38 -93.14 20.37 -28.14
N ARG A 39 -93.01 20.84 -26.89
CA ARG A 39 -91.77 20.70 -26.12
C ARG A 39 -91.46 19.21 -26.05
N THR A 40 -90.21 18.86 -26.34
CA THR A 40 -89.80 17.45 -26.32
C THR A 40 -90.00 16.90 -24.90
N PRO A 41 -90.71 15.77 -24.70
CA PRO A 41 -90.96 15.23 -23.36
C PRO A 41 -89.63 14.91 -22.65
N GLU A 42 -89.55 15.17 -21.35
CA GLU A 42 -88.34 14.88 -20.56
C GLU A 42 -88.19 13.36 -20.29
N ASP A 43 -89.31 12.63 -20.23
CA ASP A 43 -89.37 11.17 -20.03
C ASP A 43 -89.49 10.41 -21.38
N LEU A 44 -88.38 10.33 -22.10
CA LEU A 44 -88.27 9.53 -23.33
C LEU A 44 -87.47 8.25 -23.09
N GLY A 45 -87.95 7.13 -23.65
CA GLY A 45 -87.30 5.82 -23.56
C GLY A 45 -85.93 5.74 -24.25
N ASP A 46 -85.17 4.69 -23.89
CA ASP A 46 -83.75 4.50 -24.19
C ASP A 46 -83.37 4.61 -25.67
N THR A 47 -84.24 4.17 -26.58
CA THR A 47 -83.97 4.18 -28.02
C THR A 47 -83.88 5.60 -28.59
N ARG A 48 -84.67 6.56 -28.09
CA ARG A 48 -84.59 7.97 -28.53
C ARG A 48 -83.44 8.73 -27.88
N ARG A 49 -82.99 8.32 -26.69
CA ARG A 49 -81.78 8.89 -26.03
C ARG A 49 -80.50 8.58 -26.82
N LYS A 50 -80.41 7.40 -27.44
CA LYS A 50 -79.28 6.99 -28.32
C LYS A 50 -79.08 7.90 -29.53
N HIS A 51 -80.16 8.44 -30.09
CA HIS A 51 -80.12 9.20 -31.35
C HIS A 51 -80.14 10.73 -31.17
N ARG A 52 -80.08 11.23 -29.92
CA ARG A 52 -80.06 12.68 -29.67
C ARG A 52 -78.63 13.22 -29.80
N GLN A 53 -78.31 13.80 -30.95
CA GLN A 53 -77.00 14.45 -31.22
C GLN A 53 -76.92 15.92 -30.80
N ARG A 54 -78.00 16.51 -30.26
CA ARG A 54 -78.00 17.93 -29.83
C ARG A 54 -77.77 18.04 -28.33
N THR A 55 -76.52 18.29 -27.95
CA THR A 55 -76.17 18.88 -26.65
C THR A 55 -76.50 20.37 -26.65
N GLY A 56 -76.69 20.96 -25.47
CA GLY A 56 -76.78 22.42 -25.36
C GLY A 56 -75.45 23.08 -25.79
N PRO A 57 -75.47 24.34 -26.26
CA PRO A 57 -74.23 25.05 -26.55
C PRO A 57 -73.36 25.12 -25.27
N GLY A 58 -72.13 24.59 -25.35
CA GLY A 58 -71.16 24.59 -24.24
C GLY A 58 -71.13 23.32 -23.37
N GLU A 59 -71.98 22.33 -23.63
CA GLU A 59 -71.97 21.05 -22.90
C GLU A 59 -71.01 20.04 -23.55
N ALA A 60 -70.23 19.33 -22.72
CA ALA A 60 -69.37 18.24 -23.18
C ALA A 60 -70.20 17.06 -23.69
N SER A 61 -69.92 16.62 -24.93
CA SER A 61 -70.58 15.46 -25.53
C SER A 61 -70.11 14.17 -24.84
N ARG A 62 -70.98 13.57 -24.02
CA ARG A 62 -70.76 12.26 -23.40
C ARG A 62 -71.42 11.15 -24.20
N HIS A 63 -70.81 9.98 -24.21
CA HIS A 63 -71.42 8.80 -24.81
C HIS A 63 -72.71 8.42 -24.07
N TRP A 64 -73.75 8.01 -24.82
CA TRP A 64 -75.11 7.81 -24.29
C TRP A 64 -75.20 6.79 -23.14
N VAL A 65 -74.30 5.79 -23.10
CA VAL A 65 -74.22 4.80 -22.01
C VAL A 65 -73.70 5.42 -20.70
N GLN A 66 -72.76 6.37 -20.77
CA GLN A 66 -72.05 6.93 -19.62
C GLN A 66 -72.58 8.31 -19.20
N ARG A 67 -73.75 8.69 -19.70
CA ARG A 67 -74.32 10.02 -19.43
C ARG A 67 -74.86 10.13 -18.01
N ASP A 68 -75.45 9.06 -17.50
CA ASP A 68 -76.03 8.97 -16.17
C ASP A 68 -74.98 8.58 -15.10
N ASP A 69 -73.78 8.17 -15.52
CA ASP A 69 -72.66 7.91 -14.63
C ASP A 69 -72.14 9.22 -14.02
N GLY A 70 -71.96 9.22 -12.69
CA GLY A 70 -71.35 10.34 -11.99
C GLY A 70 -69.90 10.56 -12.44
N VAL A 71 -69.51 11.82 -12.65
CA VAL A 71 -68.09 12.13 -12.88
C VAL A 71 -67.32 11.80 -11.59
N PRO A 72 -66.19 11.08 -11.65
CA PRO A 72 -65.37 10.84 -10.47
C PRO A 72 -65.04 12.17 -9.78
N ALA A 73 -65.19 12.22 -8.46
CA ALA A 73 -64.87 13.44 -7.71
C ALA A 73 -63.37 13.70 -7.80
N ALA A 74 -62.98 14.91 -8.19
CA ALA A 74 -61.57 15.32 -8.34
C ALA A 74 -60.86 15.55 -6.98
N LEU A 75 -61.22 14.81 -5.94
CA LEU A 75 -60.74 15.03 -4.56
C LEU A 75 -59.21 15.06 -4.48
N ASP A 76 -58.57 14.07 -5.10
CA ASP A 76 -57.15 13.79 -4.92
C ASP A 76 -56.29 14.08 -6.16
N GLY A 77 -56.89 14.73 -7.17
CA GLY A 77 -56.30 14.90 -8.49
C GLY A 77 -56.25 13.58 -9.28
N TYR A 78 -56.12 13.69 -10.60
CA TYR A 78 -55.92 12.55 -11.48
C TYR A 78 -54.41 12.39 -11.75
N GLY A 79 -53.81 11.26 -11.39
CA GLY A 79 -52.38 10.98 -11.61
C GLY A 79 -51.77 10.02 -10.60
N VAL A 80 -50.53 9.57 -10.84
CA VAL A 80 -49.78 8.72 -9.91
C VAL A 80 -49.15 9.60 -8.84
N LYS A 81 -49.59 9.45 -7.58
CA LYS A 81 -49.00 10.16 -6.44
C LYS A 81 -47.63 9.56 -6.14
N SER A 82 -46.59 10.39 -6.06
CA SER A 82 -45.29 9.98 -5.54
C SER A 82 -45.35 9.94 -4.00
N TYR A 83 -44.93 8.82 -3.43
CA TYR A 83 -44.68 8.74 -1.99
C TYR A 83 -43.40 9.51 -1.68
N LYS A 84 -43.45 10.44 -0.72
CA LYS A 84 -42.24 11.06 -0.20
C LYS A 84 -41.43 9.96 0.50
N GLY A 85 -40.35 9.53 -0.13
CA GLY A 85 -39.40 8.58 0.44
C GLY A 85 -38.51 9.23 1.49
N GLU A 86 -37.33 8.64 1.68
CA GLU A 86 -36.30 9.13 2.59
C GLU A 86 -35.94 10.59 2.28
N ASP A 87 -36.01 11.44 3.31
CA ASP A 87 -35.62 12.83 3.20
C ASP A 87 -34.11 12.97 3.36
N VAL A 88 -33.50 13.87 2.59
CA VAL A 88 -32.06 14.15 2.66
C VAL A 88 -31.66 14.53 4.09
N ALA A 89 -32.52 15.26 4.80
CA ALA A 89 -32.28 15.62 6.19
C ALA A 89 -32.28 14.42 7.16
N GLN A 90 -33.01 13.34 6.86
CA GLN A 90 -32.98 12.11 7.66
C GLN A 90 -31.64 11.39 7.50
N ASN A 91 -31.09 11.36 6.29
CA ASN A 91 -29.77 10.76 6.02
C ASN A 91 -28.65 11.48 6.78
N PHE A 92 -28.67 12.81 6.83
CA PHE A 92 -27.71 13.57 7.63
C PHE A 92 -27.86 13.35 9.14
N LYS A 93 -29.06 13.02 9.61
CA LYS A 93 -29.36 12.77 11.04
C LYS A 93 -29.11 11.34 11.48
N ALA A 94 -28.92 10.39 10.55
CA ALA A 94 -28.86 8.96 10.82
C ALA A 94 -27.70 8.50 11.74
N GLY A 95 -26.77 9.39 12.11
CA GLY A 95 -25.72 9.12 13.11
C GLY A 95 -25.72 10.09 14.30
N GLN A 96 -26.62 11.08 14.34
CA GLN A 96 -26.69 12.07 15.41
C GLN A 96 -27.68 11.61 16.47
N VAL A 97 -27.24 10.64 17.27
CA VAL A 97 -28.01 10.16 18.43
C VAL A 97 -27.56 10.96 19.65
N VAL A 98 -28.49 11.64 20.32
CA VAL A 98 -28.17 12.51 21.47
C VAL A 98 -28.93 12.05 22.71
N GLY A 99 -28.27 12.10 23.86
CA GLY A 99 -28.91 11.92 25.17
C GLY A 99 -29.21 10.46 25.50
N VAL A 100 -30.48 10.13 25.75
CA VAL A 100 -30.87 8.79 26.22
C VAL A 100 -30.62 7.72 25.16
N ALA A 101 -30.90 8.04 23.90
CA ALA A 101 -30.69 7.10 22.80
C ALA A 101 -29.20 6.83 22.56
N GLU A 102 -28.33 7.82 22.75
CA GLU A 102 -26.87 7.67 22.66
C GLU A 102 -26.36 6.77 23.79
N TYR A 103 -26.87 6.97 25.01
CA TYR A 103 -26.54 6.12 26.14
C TYR A 103 -26.97 4.67 25.90
N MET A 104 -28.18 4.43 25.37
CA MET A 104 -28.64 3.08 25.03
C MET A 104 -27.76 2.43 23.96
N LEU A 105 -27.37 3.19 22.94
CA LEU A 105 -26.47 2.73 21.87
C LEU A 105 -25.09 2.39 22.44
N SER A 106 -24.51 3.28 23.26
CA SER A 106 -23.23 3.03 23.92
C SER A 106 -23.25 1.80 24.83
N ARG A 107 -24.37 1.53 25.51
CA ARG A 107 -24.55 0.30 26.30
C ARG A 107 -24.64 -0.94 25.44
N GLY A 108 -25.29 -0.86 24.27
CA GLY A 108 -25.34 -1.95 23.30
C GLY A 108 -23.96 -2.25 22.71
N GLU A 109 -23.21 -1.21 22.37
CA GLU A 109 -21.88 -1.29 21.78
C GLU A 109 -20.75 -1.61 22.77
N ALA A 110 -21.01 -1.51 24.09
CA ALA A 110 -20.05 -1.85 25.13
C ALA A 110 -19.59 -3.32 25.10
N VAL A 111 -20.33 -4.19 24.39
CA VAL A 111 -19.97 -5.59 24.16
C VAL A 111 -18.77 -5.72 23.21
N TYR A 112 -18.53 -4.73 22.34
CA TYR A 112 -17.48 -4.80 21.35
C TYR A 112 -16.07 -4.68 21.96
N ALA A 113 -15.14 -5.46 21.40
CA ALA A 113 -13.75 -5.51 21.85
C ALA A 113 -13.01 -4.18 21.64
N THR A 114 -13.38 -3.41 20.62
CA THR A 114 -12.81 -2.09 20.31
C THR A 114 -13.23 -1.08 21.39
N THR A 115 -14.52 -0.98 21.66
CA THR A 115 -15.09 -0.08 22.68
C THR A 115 -14.55 -0.35 24.08
N SER A 116 -14.30 -1.63 24.41
CA SER A 116 -13.73 -2.04 25.70
C SER A 116 -12.21 -1.86 25.82
N ARG A 117 -11.46 -1.96 24.72
CA ARG A 117 -9.99 -1.79 24.70
C ARG A 117 -9.53 -0.36 24.52
N GLU A 118 -10.31 0.45 23.82
CA GLU A 118 -9.95 1.82 23.44
C GLU A 118 -11.01 2.84 23.89
N PRO A 119 -11.37 2.88 25.19
CA PRO A 119 -12.30 3.89 25.68
C PRO A 119 -11.67 5.28 25.61
N LEU A 120 -12.33 6.22 24.95
CA LEU A 120 -11.80 7.58 24.81
C LEU A 120 -11.55 8.24 26.19
N GLY A 121 -10.33 8.75 26.38
CA GLY A 121 -9.93 9.41 27.62
C GLY A 121 -9.65 8.48 28.81
N LYS A 122 -9.73 7.16 28.62
CA LYS A 122 -9.39 6.16 29.66
C LYS A 122 -8.44 5.11 29.09
N GLY A 123 -7.61 4.53 29.96
CA GLY A 123 -6.81 3.37 29.59
C GLY A 123 -7.66 2.10 29.51
N TRP A 124 -7.15 1.08 28.82
CA TRP A 124 -7.77 -0.24 28.80
C TRP A 124 -7.85 -0.85 30.20
N VAL A 125 -9.07 -1.18 30.65
CA VAL A 125 -9.31 -1.85 31.92
C VAL A 125 -9.33 -3.36 31.70
N ARG A 126 -8.35 -4.07 32.27
CA ARG A 126 -8.18 -5.52 32.09
C ARG A 126 -9.09 -6.40 32.96
N GLY A 127 -9.97 -5.80 33.76
CA GLY A 127 -10.92 -6.52 34.64
C GLY A 127 -10.30 -7.14 35.90
N HIS A 128 -9.10 -6.72 36.31
CA HIS A 128 -8.49 -7.21 37.55
C HIS A 128 -9.19 -6.63 38.78
N MET A 129 -9.54 -7.50 39.73
CA MET A 129 -10.00 -7.08 41.07
C MET A 129 -8.77 -6.71 41.91
N LEU A 130 -8.55 -5.42 42.12
CA LEU A 130 -7.48 -4.94 42.98
C LEU A 130 -7.81 -5.20 44.47
N PRO A 131 -6.82 -5.45 45.33
CA PRO A 131 -7.03 -5.61 46.77
C PRO A 131 -7.71 -4.38 47.39
N THR A 132 -8.57 -4.58 48.39
CA THR A 132 -9.34 -3.50 49.04
C THR A 132 -8.45 -2.40 49.64
N GLU A 133 -7.26 -2.76 50.12
CA GLU A 133 -6.25 -1.85 50.66
C GLU A 133 -5.81 -0.77 49.65
N THR A 134 -5.82 -1.09 48.35
CA THR A 134 -5.38 -0.18 47.28
C THR A 134 -6.40 0.89 46.92
N GLN A 135 -7.65 0.73 47.34
CA GLN A 135 -8.73 1.70 47.14
C GLN A 135 -8.80 2.76 48.25
N THR A 136 -8.04 2.55 49.34
CA THR A 136 -7.98 3.51 50.45
C THR A 136 -7.13 4.73 50.07
N PRO A 137 -7.52 5.96 50.49
CA PRO A 137 -6.75 7.17 50.19
C PRO A 137 -5.37 7.22 50.87
N GLU A 138 -5.13 6.34 51.86
CA GLU A 138 -3.85 6.23 52.57
C GLU A 138 -2.84 5.31 51.86
N PHE A 139 -3.23 4.69 50.75
CA PHE A 139 -2.37 3.80 49.99
C PHE A 139 -1.16 4.54 49.42
N ARG A 140 0.03 4.25 49.94
CA ARG A 140 1.30 4.94 49.60
C ARG A 140 1.83 4.64 48.20
N GLY A 141 1.20 3.74 47.45
CA GLY A 141 1.57 3.40 46.08
C GLY A 141 1.97 1.93 45.90
N PHE A 142 2.10 1.54 44.64
CA PHE A 142 2.48 0.18 44.25
C PHE A 142 3.99 -0.01 44.23
N GLY A 143 4.45 -1.22 44.55
CA GLY A 143 5.86 -1.60 44.51
C GLY A 143 6.47 -1.88 45.88
N CYS A 144 7.67 -2.45 45.90
CA CYS A 144 8.39 -2.72 47.13
C CYS A 144 9.22 -1.48 47.53
N SER A 145 8.89 -0.86 48.66
CA SER A 145 9.74 0.19 49.21
C SER A 145 11.10 -0.40 49.61
N THR A 146 12.19 0.17 49.10
CA THR A 146 13.53 -0.21 49.53
C THR A 146 13.70 0.17 51.00
N LYS A 147 13.92 -0.83 51.86
CA LYS A 147 14.31 -0.59 53.26
C LYS A 147 15.68 0.11 53.23
N ARG A 148 15.73 1.38 53.61
CA ARG A 148 17.01 2.08 53.78
C ARG A 148 17.80 1.36 54.87
N SER A 149 19.09 1.16 54.66
CA SER A 149 19.97 0.54 55.65
C SER A 149 19.90 1.34 56.96
N ALA A 150 19.91 0.63 58.08
CA ALA A 150 19.90 1.27 59.40
C ALA A 150 21.13 2.18 59.61
N TYR A 151 22.24 1.85 58.97
CA TYR A 151 23.49 2.61 59.03
C TYR A 151 23.70 3.41 57.75
N ASN A 152 24.09 4.66 57.94
CA ASN A 152 24.51 5.54 56.86
C ASN A 152 25.95 5.21 56.46
N ALA A 153 26.32 5.45 55.20
CA ALA A 153 27.70 5.29 54.71
C ALA A 153 28.70 6.05 55.61
N LYS A 154 28.31 7.22 56.12
CA LYS A 154 29.13 8.03 57.02
C LYS A 154 29.47 7.32 58.34
N GLU A 155 28.54 6.56 58.90
CA GLU A 155 28.74 5.83 60.16
C GLU A 155 29.58 4.57 59.96
N SER A 156 29.50 3.97 58.76
CA SER A 156 30.34 2.84 58.36
C SER A 156 31.80 3.26 58.12
N ILE A 157 32.02 4.41 57.48
CA ILE A 157 33.38 4.93 57.18
C ILE A 157 34.08 5.43 58.47
N PHE A 158 33.32 6.03 59.39
CA PHE A 158 33.87 6.64 60.61
C PHE A 158 33.19 6.07 61.86
N PRO A 159 33.60 4.88 62.34
CA PRO A 159 33.05 4.33 63.57
C PRO A 159 33.36 5.25 64.75
N ARG A 160 32.32 5.69 65.46
CA ARG A 160 32.44 6.52 66.66
C ARG A 160 32.36 5.63 67.91
N GLY A 161 33.21 5.88 68.90
CA GLY A 161 33.17 5.19 70.19
C GLY A 161 33.96 3.88 70.25
N VAL A 162 34.98 3.72 69.41
CA VAL A 162 35.94 2.61 69.54
C VAL A 162 36.97 3.00 70.61
N GLU A 163 36.97 2.29 71.74
CA GLU A 163 38.00 2.43 72.76
C GLU A 163 39.36 1.96 72.21
N PRO A 164 40.47 2.64 72.55
CA PRO A 164 41.79 2.20 72.12
C PRO A 164 42.13 0.80 72.67
N GLU A 165 42.95 0.05 71.94
CA GLU A 165 43.36 -1.30 72.35
C GLU A 165 44.05 -1.31 73.71
N THR A 166 43.76 -2.33 74.51
CA THR A 166 44.40 -2.54 75.81
C THR A 166 45.89 -2.86 75.67
N GLU A 167 46.72 -2.36 76.59
CA GLU A 167 48.18 -2.51 76.57
C GLU A 167 48.64 -3.98 76.55
N GLU A 168 47.87 -4.88 77.16
CA GLU A 168 48.12 -6.33 77.15
C GLU A 168 47.84 -6.99 75.80
N ALA A 169 46.82 -6.51 75.07
CA ALA A 169 46.54 -6.96 73.72
C ALA A 169 47.66 -6.51 72.78
N ARG A 170 48.12 -5.28 72.96
CA ARG A 170 49.24 -4.71 72.21
C ARG A 170 50.55 -5.47 72.43
N ALA A 171 50.90 -5.80 73.68
CA ALA A 171 52.09 -6.61 73.97
C ALA A 171 52.04 -7.99 73.31
N ARG A 172 50.86 -8.62 73.24
CA ARG A 172 50.64 -9.87 72.49
C ARG A 172 50.82 -9.69 70.99
N TYR A 173 50.33 -8.60 70.41
CA TYR A 173 50.52 -8.29 68.98
C TYR A 173 51.99 -8.01 68.62
N CYS A 174 52.74 -7.30 69.48
CA CYS A 174 54.19 -7.12 69.30
C CYS A 174 54.93 -8.47 69.25
N LYS A 175 54.56 -9.42 70.13
CA LYS A 175 55.21 -10.74 70.22
C LYS A 175 54.83 -11.69 69.09
N THR A 176 53.57 -11.68 68.66
CA THR A 176 53.05 -12.63 67.65
C THR A 176 53.23 -12.16 66.22
N HIS A 177 53.01 -10.87 65.95
CA HIS A 177 52.98 -10.30 64.59
C HIS A 177 54.09 -9.28 64.34
N GLY A 178 54.95 -9.00 65.33
CA GLY A 178 56.00 -8.00 65.20
C GLY A 178 55.49 -6.58 64.97
N SER A 179 54.25 -6.29 65.40
CA SER A 179 53.60 -4.99 65.22
C SER A 179 54.07 -4.01 66.29
N TYR A 180 55.18 -3.31 66.01
CA TYR A 180 55.75 -2.29 66.90
C TYR A 180 55.21 -0.91 66.58
N GLU A 181 55.14 -0.04 67.58
CA GLU A 181 54.87 1.37 67.32
C GLU A 181 56.06 2.06 66.62
N PRO A 182 55.79 3.11 65.83
CA PRO A 182 56.85 3.93 65.25
C PRO A 182 57.83 4.43 66.33
N GLY A 183 59.10 4.08 66.19
CA GLY A 183 60.17 4.47 67.12
C GLY A 183 60.43 3.50 68.28
N GLN A 184 59.66 2.41 68.41
CA GLN A 184 59.93 1.38 69.41
C GLN A 184 61.01 0.41 68.91
N VAL A 185 62.08 0.24 69.69
CA VAL A 185 63.11 -0.77 69.41
C VAL A 185 62.63 -2.16 69.84
N SER A 186 62.94 -3.19 69.05
CA SER A 186 62.61 -4.56 69.39
C SER A 186 63.36 -5.00 70.65
N LYS A 187 62.61 -5.27 71.71
CA LYS A 187 63.17 -5.80 72.95
C LYS A 187 63.34 -7.31 72.80
N ARG A 188 64.59 -7.77 72.84
CA ARG A 188 64.97 -9.19 72.63
C ARG A 188 65.09 -10.00 73.92
N ASP A 189 64.74 -9.40 75.06
CA ASP A 189 64.81 -10.01 76.39
C ASP A 189 66.15 -10.71 76.71
N TYR A 190 67.28 -10.14 76.24
CA TYR A 190 68.62 -10.61 76.59
C TYR A 190 68.99 -10.30 78.05
N GLU A 191 69.66 -11.25 78.70
CA GLU A 191 70.34 -11.04 79.98
C GLU A 191 71.69 -10.34 79.73
N TRP A 192 71.77 -9.04 79.94
CA TRP A 192 72.98 -8.26 79.66
C TRP A 192 74.05 -8.40 80.77
N PRO A 193 75.36 -8.50 80.43
CA PRO A 193 76.43 -8.57 81.42
C PRO A 193 76.51 -7.34 82.31
N LYS A 194 76.81 -7.52 83.60
CA LYS A 194 76.89 -6.43 84.60
C LYS A 194 77.85 -5.29 84.21
N ALA A 195 78.97 -5.61 83.56
CA ALA A 195 79.96 -4.63 83.08
C ALA A 195 79.38 -3.61 82.09
N MET A 196 78.27 -3.94 81.43
CA MET A 196 77.58 -3.08 80.48
C MET A 196 76.39 -2.34 81.12
N THR A 197 75.63 -2.98 82.01
CA THR A 197 74.50 -2.33 82.70
C THR A 197 74.95 -1.25 83.67
N GLU A 198 76.16 -1.35 84.22
CA GLU A 198 76.74 -0.35 85.14
C GLU A 198 77.48 0.79 84.39
N ASN A 199 78.03 0.55 83.19
CA ASN A 199 78.81 1.55 82.44
C ASN A 199 78.09 2.02 81.16
N LYS A 200 77.49 3.22 81.23
CA LYS A 200 76.78 3.88 80.12
C LYS A 200 77.64 4.13 78.86
N HIS A 201 78.97 4.14 78.98
CA HIS A 201 79.91 4.43 77.86
C HIS A 201 80.71 3.22 77.38
N PHE A 202 80.27 2.01 77.72
CA PHE A 202 80.90 0.79 77.20
C PHE A 202 80.91 0.79 75.65
N ARG A 203 82.09 0.62 75.04
CA ARG A 203 82.25 0.54 73.59
C ARG A 203 82.42 -0.91 73.17
N PHE A 204 81.66 -1.32 72.16
CA PHE A 204 81.75 -2.65 71.57
C PHE A 204 82.86 -2.70 70.51
N GLY A 205 83.58 -3.82 70.43
CA GLY A 205 84.57 -4.10 69.37
C GLY A 205 85.93 -4.52 69.90
N ILE A 206 86.75 -5.12 69.03
CA ILE A 206 88.16 -5.47 69.27
C ILE A 206 89.02 -4.35 68.67
N VAL A 207 90.15 -4.03 69.30
CA VAL A 207 91.12 -3.02 68.84
C VAL A 207 92.43 -3.72 68.43
N ASP A 208 93.01 -3.31 67.29
CA ASP A 208 94.32 -3.78 66.83
C ASP A 208 95.45 -2.90 67.39
N ASP A 209 96.46 -3.52 68.02
CA ASP A 209 97.64 -2.85 68.56
C ASP A 209 98.68 -2.61 67.44
N ALA A 210 98.81 -1.37 66.95
CA ALA A 210 99.82 -1.01 65.94
C ALA A 210 101.04 -0.32 66.56
N ASP A 211 102.21 -0.94 66.41
CA ASP A 211 103.51 -0.48 66.93
C ASP A 211 104.00 0.79 66.18
N ILE A 212 104.41 1.82 66.93
CA ILE A 212 104.49 3.22 66.44
C ILE A 212 105.76 3.51 65.61
N SER A 213 106.77 2.62 65.66
CA SER A 213 108.15 2.91 65.23
C SER A 213 108.46 2.74 63.73
N ASN A 214 107.65 2.04 62.93
CA ASN A 214 108.00 1.67 61.55
C ASN A 214 107.04 2.23 60.48
N ARG A 215 106.75 3.53 60.56
CA ARG A 215 105.86 4.18 59.59
C ARG A 215 106.65 4.71 58.38
N GLY A 216 106.46 4.10 57.20
CA GLY A 216 106.69 4.76 55.90
C GLY A 216 107.39 3.97 54.79
N ALA A 217 108.13 2.90 55.10
CA ALA A 217 108.91 2.17 54.07
C ALA A 217 108.12 1.08 53.29
N GLY A 218 106.94 0.66 53.78
CA GLY A 218 106.12 -0.38 53.14
C GLY A 218 105.50 0.08 51.81
N ALA A 219 105.10 1.35 51.70
CA ALA A 219 104.40 1.85 50.52
C ALA A 219 105.32 1.90 49.28
N LYS A 220 106.55 2.38 49.41
CA LYS A 220 107.47 2.55 48.27
C LYS A 220 107.86 1.22 47.62
N ARG A 221 108.05 0.14 48.40
CA ARG A 221 108.35 -1.20 47.87
C ARG A 221 107.16 -1.86 47.18
N ALA A 222 105.94 -1.57 47.66
CA ALA A 222 104.72 -2.08 47.03
C ALA A 222 104.40 -1.37 45.70
N LEU A 223 104.95 -0.18 45.44
CA LEU A 223 104.54 0.66 44.30
C LEU A 223 105.42 0.52 43.05
N THR A 224 106.66 0.06 43.13
CA THR A 224 107.50 -0.22 41.95
C THR A 224 107.66 -1.72 41.74
N MET A 225 106.75 -2.31 40.96
CA MET A 225 106.61 -3.76 40.75
C MET A 225 107.30 -4.28 39.47
N ASP A 226 107.69 -3.38 38.56
CA ASP A 226 108.24 -3.73 37.24
C ASP A 226 109.77 -3.94 37.24
N GLY A 227 110.39 -3.84 38.42
CA GLY A 227 111.81 -4.10 38.64
C GLY A 227 112.13 -5.59 38.56
N GLY A 228 113.24 -5.95 37.90
CA GLY A 228 113.85 -7.27 38.11
C GLY A 228 114.25 -7.50 39.58
N ALA A 229 114.86 -8.63 39.91
CA ALA A 229 115.26 -8.95 41.29
C ALA A 229 116.23 -7.93 41.95
N ALA A 230 116.76 -6.97 41.18
CA ALA A 230 117.54 -5.83 41.66
C ALA A 230 116.84 -4.49 41.27
N PRO A 231 117.01 -3.41 42.05
CA PRO A 231 116.36 -2.13 41.77
C PRO A 231 116.82 -1.52 40.42
N ASN A 232 115.87 -1.03 39.62
CA ASN A 232 116.02 -0.34 38.32
C ASN A 232 116.37 -1.21 37.08
N THR A 233 116.02 -2.49 37.05
CA THR A 233 116.07 -3.35 35.83
C THR A 233 114.68 -3.72 35.32
N ILE A 234 114.53 -4.04 34.03
CA ILE A 234 113.25 -4.46 33.42
C ILE A 234 113.16 -6.00 33.43
N ALA A 235 111.96 -6.55 33.56
CA ALA A 235 111.71 -7.99 33.54
C ALA A 235 111.95 -8.65 32.16
N ASP A 236 112.52 -9.86 32.15
CA ASP A 236 112.82 -10.61 30.93
C ASP A 236 111.55 -11.22 30.28
N THR A 237 111.47 -11.22 28.95
CA THR A 237 110.34 -11.82 28.21
C THR A 237 110.44 -13.35 28.17
N VAL A 238 109.36 -14.04 28.53
CA VAL A 238 109.29 -15.51 28.56
C VAL A 238 108.60 -16.06 27.30
N ILE A 239 109.24 -16.98 26.58
CA ILE A 239 108.65 -17.70 25.44
C ILE A 239 107.69 -18.77 25.97
N GLY A 240 106.43 -18.76 25.49
CA GLY A 240 105.37 -19.66 25.95
C GLY A 240 104.78 -20.56 24.87
N SER A 241 103.96 -21.54 25.28
CA SER A 241 103.27 -22.48 24.38
C SER A 241 102.23 -21.79 23.49
N ALA A 242 102.19 -22.18 22.21
CA ALA A 242 101.26 -21.63 21.21
C ALA A 242 99.78 -21.86 21.57
N MET A 243 99.45 -23.01 22.14
CA MET A 243 98.09 -23.33 22.59
C MET A 243 97.64 -22.39 23.72
N LEU A 244 98.54 -22.10 24.65
CA LEU A 244 98.26 -21.16 25.74
C LEU A 244 98.04 -19.74 25.20
N GLN A 245 98.81 -19.34 24.20
CA GLN A 245 98.67 -18.02 23.58
C GLN A 245 97.37 -17.89 22.78
N GLN A 246 96.96 -18.91 22.02
CA GLN A 246 95.65 -18.93 21.35
C GLN A 246 94.48 -18.88 22.34
N LYS A 247 94.58 -19.62 23.46
CA LYS A 247 93.61 -19.54 24.55
C LYS A 247 93.56 -18.13 25.15
N ARG A 248 94.70 -17.46 25.33
CA ARG A 248 94.75 -16.07 25.81
C ARG A 248 94.08 -15.12 24.82
N TYR A 249 94.35 -15.23 23.53
CA TYR A 249 93.71 -14.41 22.50
C TYR A 249 92.18 -14.55 22.45
N ALA A 250 91.64 -15.75 22.70
CA ALA A 250 90.20 -15.98 22.73
C ALA A 250 89.56 -15.63 24.09
N ALA A 251 90.26 -15.84 25.20
CA ALA A 251 89.71 -15.69 26.54
C ALA A 251 89.85 -14.26 27.11
N ASN A 252 90.95 -13.58 26.77
CA ASN A 252 91.22 -12.23 27.25
C ASN A 252 90.60 -11.21 26.30
N ASP A 253 90.24 -10.05 26.85
CA ASP A 253 89.78 -8.92 26.06
C ASP A 253 90.96 -8.03 25.68
N HIS A 254 90.97 -7.54 24.45
CA HIS A 254 92.05 -6.71 23.92
C HIS A 254 91.50 -5.34 23.56
N LEU A 255 92.21 -4.28 23.99
CA LEU A 255 91.78 -2.91 23.77
C LEU A 255 91.70 -2.60 22.26
N GLY A 256 90.55 -2.10 21.80
CA GLY A 256 90.32 -1.71 20.40
C GLY A 256 89.84 -2.83 19.48
N THR A 257 89.67 -4.05 19.98
CA THR A 257 89.10 -5.18 19.22
C THR A 257 87.89 -5.76 19.94
N SER A 258 86.90 -6.25 19.20
CA SER A 258 85.76 -6.96 19.79
C SER A 258 86.17 -8.35 20.27
N ARG A 259 85.59 -8.80 21.38
CA ARG A 259 85.77 -10.15 21.92
C ARG A 259 85.44 -11.23 20.89
N ALA A 260 86.36 -12.18 20.69
CA ALA A 260 86.19 -13.29 19.77
C ALA A 260 85.38 -14.43 20.40
N SER A 261 84.05 -14.38 20.25
CA SER A 261 83.13 -15.36 20.85
C SER A 261 82.81 -16.58 19.97
N MET A 262 83.17 -16.56 18.69
CA MET A 262 82.98 -17.69 17.78
C MET A 262 84.32 -18.19 17.21
N GLN A 263 84.41 -19.49 16.99
CA GLN A 263 85.58 -20.16 16.42
C GLN A 263 85.33 -20.46 14.94
N GLY A 264 86.27 -20.09 14.08
CA GLY A 264 86.25 -20.40 12.64
C GLY A 264 85.81 -19.24 11.75
N ARG A 265 85.82 -19.49 10.44
CA ARG A 265 85.41 -18.52 9.41
C ARG A 265 83.89 -18.52 9.31
N LEU A 266 83.28 -17.33 9.40
CA LEU A 266 81.84 -17.17 9.19
C LEU A 266 81.44 -17.68 7.79
N PRO A 267 80.29 -18.38 7.64
CA PRO A 267 79.84 -18.94 6.36
C PRO A 267 79.24 -17.89 5.40
N VAL A 268 79.38 -16.59 5.73
CA VAL A 268 78.84 -15.48 4.94
C VAL A 268 79.98 -14.62 4.36
N PRO A 269 79.77 -13.98 3.20
CA PRO A 269 80.72 -13.02 2.65
C PRO A 269 80.98 -11.86 3.61
N LYS A 270 82.17 -11.25 3.53
CA LYS A 270 82.56 -10.13 4.41
C LYS A 270 81.65 -8.91 4.25
N ASP A 271 81.03 -8.75 3.07
CA ASP A 271 80.16 -7.61 2.73
C ASP A 271 78.67 -7.89 3.04
N GLN A 272 78.34 -9.02 3.68
CA GLN A 272 76.99 -9.32 4.09
C GLN A 272 76.52 -8.33 5.16
N VAL A 273 75.40 -7.65 4.90
CA VAL A 273 74.72 -6.86 5.93
C VAL A 273 73.95 -7.82 6.83
N PHE A 274 74.24 -7.79 8.13
CA PHE A 274 73.53 -8.58 9.14
C PHE A 274 72.27 -7.85 9.60
N GLY A 275 71.22 -8.61 9.85
CA GLY A 275 69.90 -8.10 10.23
C GLY A 275 68.80 -8.68 9.36
N LEU A 276 67.55 -8.57 9.81
CA LEU A 276 66.39 -8.91 8.99
C LEU A 276 66.07 -7.70 8.10
N ALA A 277 66.16 -7.86 6.79
CA ALA A 277 65.71 -6.81 5.88
C ALA A 277 64.21 -6.59 6.07
N THR A 278 63.78 -5.33 6.13
CA THR A 278 62.35 -5.02 6.06
C THR A 278 61.85 -5.39 4.67
N GLU A 279 61.00 -6.41 4.61
CA GLU A 279 60.31 -6.81 3.40
C GLU A 279 59.23 -5.77 3.08
N LYS A 280 59.05 -5.47 1.80
CA LYS A 280 57.89 -4.69 1.37
C LYS A 280 56.70 -5.63 1.37
N ASP A 281 55.57 -5.18 1.93
CA ASP A 281 54.33 -5.94 1.82
C ASP A 281 54.04 -6.27 0.35
N GLY A 282 53.55 -7.48 0.08
CA GLY A 282 53.27 -7.95 -1.28
C GLY A 282 52.18 -7.17 -2.00
N GLN A 283 51.47 -6.28 -1.31
CA GLN A 283 50.44 -5.41 -1.87
C GLN A 283 50.75 -3.95 -1.57
N ASP A 284 50.76 -3.14 -2.63
CA ASP A 284 50.87 -1.70 -2.52
C ASP A 284 49.55 -1.07 -2.04
N ALA A 285 49.62 0.10 -1.42
CA ALA A 285 48.45 0.84 -0.95
C ALA A 285 47.45 1.10 -2.08
N GLY A 286 47.93 1.32 -3.30
CA GLY A 286 47.08 1.47 -4.49
C GLY A 286 46.29 0.20 -4.86
N GLY A 287 46.89 -0.99 -4.63
CA GLY A 287 46.20 -2.26 -4.79
C GLY A 287 45.14 -2.48 -3.72
N LEU A 288 45.43 -2.07 -2.49
CA LEU A 288 44.50 -2.16 -1.36
C LEU A 288 43.24 -1.30 -1.56
N ILE A 289 43.41 -0.08 -2.10
CA ILE A 289 42.30 0.87 -2.33
C ILE A 289 41.34 0.36 -3.41
N ARG A 290 41.87 -0.25 -4.48
CA ARG A 290 41.03 -0.75 -5.57
C ARG A 290 40.39 -2.11 -5.25
N GLY A 291 41.01 -2.88 -4.36
CA GLY A 291 40.60 -4.23 -4.04
C GLY A 291 40.77 -5.20 -5.21
N ASN A 292 40.70 -6.49 -4.91
CA ASN A 292 40.72 -7.56 -5.92
C ASN A 292 39.32 -8.18 -6.02
N TYR A 293 38.31 -7.35 -6.32
CA TYR A 293 36.94 -7.79 -6.46
C TYR A 293 36.75 -8.62 -7.73
N SER A 294 35.98 -9.70 -7.63
CA SER A 294 35.58 -10.50 -8.78
C SER A 294 34.69 -9.69 -9.73
N THR A 295 34.54 -10.14 -10.98
CA THR A 295 33.66 -9.47 -11.94
C THR A 295 32.21 -9.40 -11.45
N GLU A 296 31.76 -10.39 -10.67
CA GLU A 296 30.40 -10.42 -10.09
C GLU A 296 30.21 -9.35 -9.02
N GLU A 297 31.21 -9.12 -8.18
CA GLU A 297 31.18 -8.08 -7.13
C GLU A 297 31.31 -6.66 -7.68
N GLN A 298 31.90 -6.52 -8.87
CA GLN A 298 32.00 -5.23 -9.58
C GLN A 298 30.67 -4.85 -10.26
N MET A 299 29.78 -5.82 -10.48
CA MET A 299 28.49 -5.54 -11.10
C MET A 299 27.58 -4.78 -10.12
N PRO A 300 26.75 -3.86 -10.63
CA PRO A 300 25.78 -3.16 -9.81
C PRO A 300 24.75 -4.13 -9.21
N ASP A 301 24.21 -3.77 -8.04
CA ASP A 301 23.18 -4.55 -7.35
C ASP A 301 21.95 -4.78 -8.24
N ALA A 302 21.36 -5.97 -8.13
CA ALA A 302 20.27 -6.41 -8.99
C ALA A 302 18.93 -5.69 -8.75
N ASP A 303 18.75 -5.02 -7.61
CA ASP A 303 17.53 -4.29 -7.24
C ASP A 303 17.57 -2.81 -7.67
N LEU A 304 18.61 -2.38 -8.36
CA LEU A 304 18.70 -1.04 -8.90
C LEU A 304 17.65 -0.84 -10.01
N GLY A 305 16.70 0.05 -9.75
CA GLY A 305 15.65 0.44 -10.71
C GLY A 305 14.51 -0.58 -10.87
N THR A 306 14.55 -1.72 -10.19
CA THR A 306 13.46 -2.72 -10.24
C THR A 306 13.17 -3.31 -8.87
N CYS A 307 11.90 -3.65 -8.59
CA CYS A 307 11.55 -4.34 -7.36
C CYS A 307 11.75 -5.85 -7.54
N LEU A 308 12.64 -6.46 -6.75
CA LEU A 308 12.85 -7.92 -6.75
C LEU A 308 11.90 -8.68 -5.82
N MET A 309 11.12 -7.98 -4.98
CA MET A 309 10.21 -8.60 -4.02
C MET A 309 9.13 -9.42 -4.74
N PRO A 310 9.01 -10.73 -4.47
CA PRO A 310 7.94 -11.56 -5.02
C PRO A 310 6.57 -10.91 -4.77
N GLY A 311 5.74 -10.83 -5.82
CA GLY A 311 4.42 -10.19 -5.77
C GLY A 311 4.40 -8.67 -6.04
N ARG A 312 5.56 -8.00 -6.03
CA ARG A 312 5.70 -6.57 -6.39
C ARG A 312 6.68 -6.33 -7.54
N ARG A 313 7.06 -7.40 -8.24
CA ARG A 313 8.02 -7.32 -9.33
C ARG A 313 7.40 -6.61 -10.52
N ASN A 314 8.13 -5.63 -11.04
CA ASN A 314 7.72 -4.86 -12.23
C ASN A 314 8.07 -5.64 -13.50
N TYR A 315 7.38 -6.75 -13.75
CA TYR A 315 7.47 -7.42 -15.03
C TYR A 315 6.57 -6.72 -16.04
N HIS A 316 7.13 -6.40 -17.20
CA HIS A 316 6.35 -5.91 -18.33
C HIS A 316 5.63 -7.10 -18.98
N SER A 317 4.30 -7.03 -19.08
CA SER A 317 3.51 -7.93 -19.91
C SER A 317 3.12 -7.24 -21.21
N ALA A 318 3.04 -8.01 -22.30
CA ALA A 318 2.46 -7.52 -23.56
C ALA A 318 0.96 -7.23 -23.44
N VAL A 319 0.27 -7.88 -22.49
CA VAL A 319 -1.15 -7.68 -22.22
C VAL A 319 -1.31 -6.56 -21.19
N PRO A 320 -2.17 -5.57 -21.42
CA PRO A 320 -2.44 -4.54 -20.44
C PRO A 320 -3.09 -5.15 -19.19
N PHE A 321 -2.57 -4.80 -18.01
CA PHE A 321 -3.19 -5.18 -16.75
C PHE A 321 -4.35 -4.23 -16.44
N GLY A 322 -5.56 -4.76 -16.31
CA GLY A 322 -6.75 -3.99 -15.97
C GLY A 322 -8.04 -4.68 -16.40
N LEU A 323 -9.16 -4.02 -16.15
CA LEU A 323 -10.47 -4.40 -16.67
C LEU A 323 -10.84 -3.42 -17.79
N PRO A 324 -11.12 -3.90 -19.02
CA PRO A 324 -11.59 -3.02 -20.08
C PRO A 324 -12.99 -2.49 -19.73
N SER A 325 -13.28 -1.26 -20.16
CA SER A 325 -14.59 -0.63 -19.95
C SER A 325 -15.70 -1.37 -20.70
N VAL A 326 -15.40 -1.88 -21.89
CA VAL A 326 -16.24 -2.79 -22.66
C VAL A 326 -15.70 -4.20 -22.49
N ARG A 327 -16.51 -5.09 -21.91
CA ARG A 327 -16.11 -6.45 -21.55
C ARG A 327 -16.27 -7.43 -22.70
N SER A 328 -15.67 -7.11 -23.85
CA SER A 328 -15.66 -7.98 -25.03
C SER A 328 -14.93 -9.30 -24.76
N ASP A 329 -14.02 -9.34 -23.78
CA ASP A 329 -13.37 -10.55 -23.25
C ASP A 329 -14.39 -11.59 -22.74
N LEU A 330 -15.54 -11.12 -22.25
CA LEU A 330 -16.61 -11.96 -21.73
C LEU A 330 -17.72 -12.26 -22.72
N SER A 331 -17.68 -11.72 -23.95
CA SER A 331 -18.73 -11.89 -24.97
C SER A 331 -19.22 -13.34 -25.11
N HIS A 332 -18.31 -14.32 -25.08
CA HIS A 332 -18.62 -15.76 -25.15
C HIS A 332 -19.40 -16.34 -23.94
N ARG A 333 -19.42 -15.65 -22.79
CA ARG A 333 -20.13 -16.05 -21.57
C ARG A 333 -21.44 -15.30 -21.40
N VAL A 334 -21.73 -14.36 -22.29
CA VAL A 334 -22.89 -13.51 -22.12
C VAL A 334 -24.15 -14.28 -22.46
N VAL A 335 -25.13 -14.18 -21.57
CA VAL A 335 -26.46 -14.73 -21.78
C VAL A 335 -27.17 -13.82 -22.81
N PRO A 336 -27.95 -14.37 -23.77
CA PRO A 336 -28.71 -13.57 -24.72
C PRO A 336 -29.45 -12.41 -24.06
N SER A 337 -29.55 -11.26 -24.74
CA SER A 337 -30.09 -10.00 -24.22
C SER A 337 -31.41 -10.19 -23.43
N GLU A 338 -32.30 -11.04 -23.92
CA GLU A 338 -33.60 -11.40 -23.34
C GLU A 338 -33.54 -12.02 -21.93
N LYS A 339 -32.41 -12.63 -21.56
CA LYS A 339 -32.19 -13.33 -20.29
C LYS A 339 -31.18 -12.61 -19.39
N ARG A 340 -30.72 -11.42 -19.78
CA ARG A 340 -29.82 -10.61 -18.97
C ARG A 340 -30.55 -10.06 -17.74
N SER A 341 -29.78 -9.82 -16.67
CA SER A 341 -30.31 -9.11 -15.51
C SER A 341 -30.75 -7.70 -15.90
N LEU A 342 -31.92 -7.27 -15.41
CA LEU A 342 -32.43 -5.90 -15.59
C LEU A 342 -31.50 -4.84 -14.98
N THR A 343 -30.66 -5.23 -14.02
CA THR A 343 -29.72 -4.34 -13.31
C THR A 343 -28.29 -4.46 -13.79
N ASN A 344 -28.06 -5.08 -14.95
CA ASN A 344 -26.71 -5.20 -15.49
C ASN A 344 -26.19 -3.85 -16.01
N ALA A 345 -25.15 -3.31 -15.38
CA ALA A 345 -24.50 -2.06 -15.78
C ALA A 345 -23.26 -2.28 -16.68
N THR A 346 -22.91 -3.53 -16.99
CA THR A 346 -21.72 -3.85 -17.80
C THR A 346 -22.07 -4.03 -19.27
N ASN A 347 -21.39 -3.27 -20.12
CA ASN A 347 -21.44 -3.40 -21.58
C ASN A 347 -20.47 -4.50 -22.04
N PHE A 348 -20.94 -5.44 -22.84
CA PHE A 348 -20.15 -6.57 -23.35
C PHE A 348 -19.69 -6.42 -24.81
N GLY A 349 -20.01 -5.29 -25.44
CA GLY A 349 -19.68 -4.99 -26.83
C GLY A 349 -20.80 -5.25 -27.83
N ASP A 350 -21.99 -5.63 -27.35
CA ASP A 350 -23.20 -5.85 -28.17
C ASP A 350 -24.30 -4.80 -27.91
N ASP A 351 -23.97 -3.72 -27.19
CA ASP A 351 -24.89 -2.60 -27.00
C ASP A 351 -24.89 -1.71 -28.26
N PRO A 352 -26.06 -1.30 -28.78
CA PRO A 352 -26.13 -0.44 -29.96
C PRO A 352 -25.55 0.96 -29.68
N GLY A 353 -25.10 1.63 -30.74
CA GLY A 353 -24.62 3.00 -30.66
C GLY A 353 -25.75 3.98 -30.27
N ALA A 354 -25.36 5.14 -29.72
CA ALA A 354 -26.33 6.18 -29.38
C ALA A 354 -27.13 6.68 -30.60
N ILE A 355 -26.52 6.64 -31.79
CA ILE A 355 -27.16 7.06 -33.04
C ILE A 355 -28.25 6.06 -33.44
N ASP A 356 -27.98 4.76 -33.33
CA ASP A 356 -28.91 3.68 -33.74
C ASP A 356 -30.13 3.63 -32.81
N LEU A 357 -29.97 4.07 -31.56
CA LEU A 357 -31.08 4.26 -30.62
C LEU A 357 -31.98 5.47 -31.00
N ILE A 358 -31.39 6.56 -31.49
CA ILE A 358 -32.13 7.76 -31.91
C ILE A 358 -32.79 7.54 -33.28
N PHE A 359 -32.10 6.83 -34.17
CA PHE A 359 -32.52 6.54 -35.54
C PHE A 359 -32.57 5.02 -35.77
N PRO A 360 -33.61 4.33 -35.25
CA PRO A 360 -33.69 2.89 -35.38
C PRO A 360 -33.79 2.47 -36.85
N GLY A 361 -33.06 1.40 -37.19
CA GLY A 361 -33.09 0.79 -38.51
C GLY A 361 -34.50 0.34 -38.91
N LYS A 362 -34.72 0.24 -40.23
CA LYS A 362 -36.03 -0.08 -40.82
C LYS A 362 -36.64 -1.37 -40.24
N PHE A 363 -35.82 -2.34 -39.83
CA PHE A 363 -36.25 -3.65 -39.36
C PHE A 363 -36.23 -3.83 -37.82
N HIS A 364 -35.83 -2.82 -37.05
CA HIS A 364 -35.83 -2.89 -35.57
C HIS A 364 -37.22 -3.15 -34.98
N HIS A 365 -38.29 -2.66 -35.63
CA HIS A 365 -39.66 -2.92 -35.19
C HIS A 365 -40.08 -4.40 -35.31
N LEU A 366 -39.35 -5.20 -36.09
CA LEU A 366 -39.52 -6.65 -36.19
C LEU A 366 -38.58 -7.42 -35.26
N GLY A 367 -37.78 -6.71 -34.45
CA GLY A 367 -36.78 -7.30 -33.56
C GLY A 367 -35.47 -7.68 -34.24
N LEU A 368 -35.22 -7.24 -35.48
CA LEU A 368 -33.97 -7.52 -36.21
C LEU A 368 -33.01 -6.35 -36.10
N GLY A 369 -31.87 -6.58 -35.44
CA GLY A 369 -30.77 -5.61 -35.29
C GLY A 369 -29.83 -5.59 -36.49
N GLU A 370 -28.91 -4.62 -36.55
CA GLU A 370 -27.88 -4.58 -37.59
C GLU A 370 -26.93 -5.78 -37.51
N GLU A 371 -26.63 -6.24 -36.28
CA GLU A 371 -25.80 -7.42 -36.03
C GLU A 371 -26.32 -8.67 -36.75
N ASP A 372 -27.64 -8.83 -36.87
CA ASP A 372 -28.27 -9.96 -37.55
C ASP A 372 -27.98 -9.99 -39.06
N PHE A 373 -27.71 -8.83 -39.66
CA PHE A 373 -27.32 -8.68 -41.06
C PHE A 373 -25.83 -8.91 -41.28
N PHE A 374 -25.00 -8.56 -40.28
CA PHE A 374 -23.55 -8.81 -40.27
C PHE A 374 -23.20 -10.25 -39.88
N MET A 375 -24.10 -10.97 -39.20
CA MET A 375 -23.88 -12.36 -38.82
C MET A 375 -23.54 -13.23 -40.05
N ARG A 376 -22.39 -13.90 -39.97
CA ARG A 376 -21.90 -14.80 -41.01
C ARG A 376 -22.64 -16.14 -40.91
N ARG A 377 -23.28 -16.53 -42.01
CA ARG A 377 -24.12 -17.72 -42.12
C ARG A 377 -23.59 -18.64 -43.21
N SER A 378 -24.00 -19.90 -43.15
CA SER A 378 -23.63 -20.91 -44.15
C SER A 378 -24.34 -20.66 -45.48
N GLU A 379 -23.77 -21.19 -46.56
CA GLU A 379 -24.35 -21.10 -47.92
C GLU A 379 -25.81 -21.57 -47.96
N THR A 380 -26.13 -22.69 -47.32
CA THR A 380 -27.48 -23.27 -47.29
C THR A 380 -28.47 -22.40 -46.54
N GLU A 381 -28.04 -21.77 -45.45
CA GLU A 381 -28.89 -20.89 -44.66
C GLU A 381 -29.19 -19.59 -45.42
N LEU A 382 -28.17 -18.96 -46.02
CA LEU A 382 -28.35 -17.74 -46.81
C LEU A 382 -29.24 -17.97 -48.03
N ARG A 383 -29.11 -19.14 -48.66
CA ARG A 383 -30.00 -19.54 -49.75
C ARG A 383 -31.45 -19.60 -49.29
N GLY A 384 -31.71 -20.23 -48.15
CA GLY A 384 -33.04 -20.29 -47.56
C GLY A 384 -33.60 -18.90 -47.21
N VAL A 385 -32.76 -17.99 -46.72
CA VAL A 385 -33.14 -16.60 -46.42
C VAL A 385 -33.52 -15.85 -47.71
N LEU A 386 -32.76 -15.97 -48.79
CA LEU A 386 -33.06 -15.33 -50.08
C LEU A 386 -34.34 -15.87 -50.72
N GLU A 387 -34.48 -17.19 -50.81
CA GLU A 387 -35.67 -17.82 -51.36
C GLU A 387 -36.92 -17.46 -50.54
N GLY A 388 -36.81 -17.47 -49.20
CA GLY A 388 -37.88 -17.05 -48.29
C GLY A 388 -38.24 -15.57 -48.39
N SER A 389 -37.29 -14.71 -48.79
CA SER A 389 -37.51 -13.28 -49.05
C SER A 389 -38.11 -12.98 -50.43
N GLY A 390 -38.32 -14.00 -51.27
CA GLY A 390 -38.88 -13.88 -52.61
C GLY A 390 -37.86 -13.62 -53.73
N TRP A 391 -36.55 -13.72 -53.42
CA TRP A 391 -35.46 -13.56 -54.38
C TRP A 391 -34.90 -14.93 -54.78
N GLY A 392 -35.50 -15.55 -55.79
CA GLY A 392 -35.04 -16.83 -56.34
C GLY A 392 -33.94 -16.62 -57.39
N LEU A 393 -32.73 -17.07 -57.11
CA LEU A 393 -31.63 -17.15 -58.07
C LEU A 393 -31.48 -18.57 -58.62
N SER A 394 -30.85 -18.71 -59.79
CA SER A 394 -30.39 -20.01 -60.27
C SER A 394 -29.23 -20.52 -59.39
N ASP A 395 -29.03 -21.84 -59.34
CA ASP A 395 -27.95 -22.45 -58.56
C ASP A 395 -26.56 -21.94 -58.98
N GLU A 396 -26.38 -21.58 -60.23
CA GLU A 396 -25.13 -21.07 -60.79
C GLU A 396 -24.92 -19.60 -60.38
N ASP A 397 -25.92 -18.73 -60.60
CA ASP A 397 -25.82 -17.32 -60.24
C ASP A 397 -25.71 -17.14 -58.71
N PHE A 398 -26.36 -17.99 -57.91
CA PHE A 398 -26.25 -17.94 -56.44
C PHE A 398 -24.84 -18.29 -55.96
N LYS A 399 -24.19 -19.30 -56.57
CA LYS A 399 -22.82 -19.68 -56.22
C LYS A 399 -21.84 -18.56 -56.56
N ASP A 400 -22.02 -17.88 -57.69
CA ASP A 400 -21.19 -16.76 -58.09
C ASP A 400 -21.35 -15.58 -57.11
N VAL A 401 -22.59 -15.22 -56.75
CA VAL A 401 -22.89 -14.19 -55.75
C VAL A 401 -22.33 -14.55 -54.38
N PHE A 402 -22.46 -15.80 -53.95
CA PHE A 402 -21.94 -16.27 -52.67
C PHE A 402 -20.41 -16.24 -52.63
N GLN A 403 -19.74 -16.65 -53.71
CA GLN A 403 -18.27 -16.56 -53.81
C GLN A 403 -17.77 -15.12 -53.76
N GLU A 404 -18.46 -14.19 -54.43
CA GLU A 404 -18.12 -12.78 -54.37
C GLU A 404 -18.37 -12.19 -52.97
N ALA A 405 -19.45 -12.60 -52.30
CA ALA A 405 -19.72 -12.22 -50.91
C ALA A 405 -18.66 -12.76 -49.94
N VAL A 406 -18.18 -14.00 -50.13
CA VAL A 406 -17.07 -14.58 -49.37
C VAL A 406 -15.77 -13.82 -49.63
N ALA A 407 -15.52 -13.41 -50.87
CA ALA A 407 -14.34 -12.63 -51.25
C ALA A 407 -14.31 -11.25 -50.55
N LEU A 408 -15.47 -10.62 -50.33
CA LEU A 408 -15.56 -9.35 -49.58
C LEU A 408 -15.05 -9.45 -48.13
N HIS A 409 -15.15 -10.63 -47.50
CA HIS A 409 -14.69 -10.84 -46.13
C HIS A 409 -13.18 -11.14 -46.05
N GLY A 410 -12.55 -11.66 -47.10
CA GLY A 410 -11.09 -11.84 -47.17
C GLY A 410 -10.49 -12.94 -46.27
N ASP A 411 -11.30 -13.66 -45.49
CA ASP A 411 -10.84 -14.60 -44.46
C ASP A 411 -10.76 -16.07 -44.94
N GLY A 412 -11.12 -16.34 -46.19
CA GLY A 412 -11.08 -17.68 -46.80
C GLY A 412 -12.10 -18.70 -46.24
N GLN A 413 -12.98 -18.28 -45.35
CA GLN A 413 -14.05 -19.13 -44.81
C GLN A 413 -15.27 -19.11 -45.73
N GLN A 414 -15.91 -20.27 -45.95
CA GLN A 414 -17.12 -20.42 -46.77
C GLN A 414 -18.38 -20.01 -46.00
N VAL A 415 -18.37 -18.80 -45.45
CA VAL A 415 -19.50 -18.17 -44.75
C VAL A 415 -19.57 -16.70 -45.18
N ALA A 416 -20.77 -16.18 -45.37
CA ALA A 416 -20.99 -14.80 -45.76
C ALA A 416 -22.09 -14.17 -44.88
N SER A 417 -22.09 -12.84 -44.79
CA SER A 417 -23.15 -12.08 -44.14
C SER A 417 -24.25 -11.75 -45.15
N VAL A 418 -25.49 -11.54 -44.68
CA VAL A 418 -26.61 -11.19 -45.55
C VAL A 418 -26.33 -9.86 -46.27
N GLU A 419 -25.73 -8.90 -45.59
CA GLU A 419 -25.33 -7.62 -46.17
C GLU A 419 -24.31 -7.78 -47.30
N ALA A 420 -23.23 -8.54 -47.07
CA ALA A 420 -22.22 -8.79 -48.09
C ALA A 420 -22.81 -9.52 -49.30
N LEU A 421 -23.78 -10.41 -49.06
CA LEU A 421 -24.51 -11.10 -50.10
C LEU A 421 -25.42 -10.17 -50.90
N MET A 422 -26.11 -9.22 -50.25
CA MET A 422 -26.89 -8.20 -50.96
C MET A 422 -25.99 -7.29 -51.79
N ALA A 423 -24.84 -6.88 -51.25
CA ALA A 423 -23.85 -6.08 -51.98
C ALA A 423 -23.32 -6.85 -53.20
N ALA A 424 -22.94 -8.12 -53.03
CA ALA A 424 -22.48 -9.00 -54.09
C ALA A 424 -23.58 -9.27 -55.14
N TYR A 425 -24.84 -9.37 -54.71
CA TYR A 425 -25.96 -9.51 -55.63
C TYR A 425 -26.07 -8.29 -56.56
N PHE A 426 -25.92 -7.08 -56.02
CA PHE A 426 -25.96 -5.87 -56.85
C PHE A 426 -24.73 -5.71 -57.74
N THR A 427 -23.56 -6.23 -57.36
CA THR A 427 -22.37 -6.19 -58.23
C THR A 427 -22.45 -7.24 -59.35
N VAL A 428 -22.86 -8.47 -59.05
CA VAL A 428 -23.00 -9.57 -60.04
C VAL A 428 -24.21 -9.38 -60.95
N ALA A 429 -25.37 -9.02 -60.40
CA ALA A 429 -26.61 -8.84 -61.18
C ALA A 429 -26.71 -7.45 -61.83
N GLY A 430 -25.97 -6.45 -61.32
CA GLY A 430 -25.90 -5.10 -61.88
C GLY A 430 -24.91 -4.93 -63.03
N MET A 431 -24.08 -5.94 -63.35
CA MET A 431 -23.17 -5.89 -64.50
C MET A 431 -23.86 -6.37 -65.79
N PRO A 432 -23.76 -5.62 -66.91
CA PRO A 432 -24.25 -6.09 -68.21
C PRO A 432 -23.50 -7.36 -68.63
N ALA A 433 -24.23 -8.32 -69.21
CA ALA A 433 -23.83 -9.71 -69.50
C ALA A 433 -22.50 -9.92 -70.29
N ASN A 434 -21.84 -8.87 -70.77
CA ASN A 434 -20.64 -8.92 -71.62
C ASN A 434 -19.29 -9.10 -70.88
N ARG A 435 -19.27 -9.27 -69.55
CA ARG A 435 -18.02 -9.50 -68.78
C ARG A 435 -17.94 -10.85 -68.05
N ARG A 436 -18.93 -11.74 -68.18
CA ARG A 436 -18.95 -13.06 -67.51
C ARG A 436 -17.88 -14.06 -67.99
N GLY A 437 -17.08 -13.70 -69.01
CA GLY A 437 -16.06 -14.57 -69.57
C GLY A 437 -14.70 -13.91 -69.62
N HIS A 438 -14.02 -13.76 -68.48
CA HIS A 438 -12.55 -13.73 -68.38
C HIS A 438 -12.19 -13.49 -66.92
N HIS A 439 -11.94 -14.56 -66.15
CA HIS A 439 -10.89 -14.61 -65.12
C HIS A 439 -10.76 -16.06 -64.63
N ALA A 440 -10.18 -16.89 -65.50
CA ALA A 440 -9.37 -18.01 -65.06
C ALA A 440 -7.93 -17.67 -65.43
N GLN A 441 -7.01 -17.92 -64.48
CA GLN A 441 -5.56 -17.70 -64.50
C GLN A 441 -5.06 -16.38 -63.88
N GLY A 442 -4.29 -16.55 -62.80
CA GLY A 442 -3.64 -15.55 -61.98
C GLY A 442 -3.29 -16.17 -60.64
#